data_AF-A0A7Z9HTY7-F1
#
_entry.id   AF-A0A7Z9HTY7-F1
#
_cell.length_a   1.000
_cell.length_b   1.000
_cell.length_c   1.000
_cell.angle_alpha   90.00
_cell.angle_beta   90.00
_cell.angle_gamma   90.00
#
_symmetry.space_group_name_H-M   'P 1'
#
loop_
_entity.id
_entity.type
_entity.pdbx_description
1 polymer ?
#
loop_
_entity_poly.entity_id
_entity_poly.type
_entity_poly.pdbx_seq_one_letter_code
_entity_poly.pdbx_strand_id
1 'polypeptide(L)'
;MTEAEIAQIEQFLKHAEAQMMQADFADAEGKEALFVEAKDQLIRAEKIMPGSGAWLMSCIHARTNNGEMCVRWLERARKSSMLPDTETILNHAHFSEVVTEKWFFAWLKSGQ
;
A
#
# COMPACT_ATOMS: atom_id res chain seq x y z
N MET A 1 14.90 -3.27 17.09
CA MET A 1 13.72 -2.41 17.07
C MET A 1 13.14 -2.35 18.47
N THR A 2 12.84 -1.16 18.96
CA THR A 2 12.31 -0.88 20.29
C THR A 2 10.79 -0.89 20.30
N GLU A 3 10.17 -1.03 21.48
CA GLU A 3 8.71 -0.90 21.62
C GLU A 3 8.19 0.46 21.15
N ALA A 4 8.96 1.53 21.38
CA ALA A 4 8.62 2.87 20.92
C ALA A 4 8.63 2.98 19.39
N GLU A 5 9.61 2.35 18.71
CA GLU A 5 9.67 2.31 17.24
C GLU A 5 8.50 1.50 16.65
N ILE A 6 8.13 0.37 17.28
CA ILE A 6 6.96 -0.43 16.86
C ILE A 6 5.69 0.41 16.97
N ALA A 7 5.45 1.03 18.13
CA ALA A 7 4.27 1.87 18.35
C ALA A 7 4.20 3.04 17.36
N GLN A 8 5.35 3.63 17.03
CA GLN A 8 5.43 4.71 16.06
C GLN A 8 5.11 4.25 14.63
N ILE A 9 5.63 3.09 14.20
CA ILE A 9 5.27 2.48 12.91
C ILE A 9 3.76 2.24 12.87
N GLU A 10 3.19 1.58 13.88
CA GLU A 10 1.75 1.29 13.92
C GLU A 10 0.90 2.56 13.85
N GLN A 11 1.34 3.65 14.50
CA GLN A 11 0.66 4.94 14.41
C GLN A 11 0.66 5.49 12.99
N PHE A 12 1.81 5.44 12.29
CA PHE A 12 1.90 5.87 10.89
C PHE A 12 1.01 5.03 9.97
N LEU A 13 0.99 3.70 10.15
CA LEU A 13 0.15 2.82 9.34
C LEU A 13 -1.34 3.11 9.57
N LYS A 14 -1.78 3.25 10.83
CA LYS A 14 -3.17 3.59 11.16
C LYS A 14 -3.61 4.93 10.58
N HIS A 15 -2.74 5.96 10.60
CA HIS A 15 -3.04 7.24 9.99
C HIS A 15 -3.16 7.12 8.46
N ALA A 16 -2.25 6.41 7.81
CA ALA A 16 -2.29 6.18 6.36
C ALA A 16 -3.59 5.46 5.94
N GLU A 17 -3.97 4.41 6.65
CA GLU A 17 -5.22 3.67 6.39
C GLU A 17 -6.46 4.57 6.57
N ALA A 18 -6.48 5.39 7.62
CA ALA A 18 -7.57 6.34 7.84
C ALA A 18 -7.69 7.35 6.70
N GLN A 19 -6.56 7.88 6.21
CA GLN A 19 -6.54 8.80 5.07
C GLN A 19 -6.97 8.11 3.77
N MET A 20 -6.52 6.87 3.55
CA MET A 20 -6.94 6.06 2.41
C MET A 20 -8.45 5.78 2.42
N MET A 21 -9.05 5.59 3.58
CA MET A 21 -10.50 5.43 3.74
C MET A 21 -11.25 6.75 3.51
N GLN A 22 -10.76 7.87 4.03
CA GLN A 22 -11.35 9.19 3.79
C GLN A 22 -11.34 9.55 2.29
N ALA A 23 -10.31 9.11 1.56
CA ALA A 23 -10.16 9.35 0.13
C ALA A 23 -11.27 8.70 -0.72
N ASP A 24 -12.01 7.72 -0.19
CA ASP A 24 -13.18 7.13 -0.88
C ASP A 24 -14.41 8.05 -0.86
N PHE A 25 -14.43 9.05 0.02
CA PHE A 25 -15.55 9.99 0.20
C PHE A 25 -15.23 11.42 -0.24
N ALA A 26 -13.98 11.68 -0.64
CA ALA A 26 -13.52 12.98 -1.10
C ALA A 26 -13.79 13.18 -2.60
N ASP A 27 -13.79 14.45 -3.03
CA ASP A 27 -13.70 14.78 -4.44
C ASP A 27 -12.29 14.47 -4.99
N ALA A 28 -12.06 14.73 -6.29
CA ALA A 28 -10.80 14.36 -6.93
C ALA A 28 -9.57 15.07 -6.31
N GLU A 29 -9.70 16.35 -5.93
CA GLU A 29 -8.61 17.12 -5.32
C GLU A 29 -8.34 16.64 -3.89
N GLY A 30 -9.39 16.46 -3.08
CA GLY A 30 -9.28 15.93 -1.73
C GLY A 30 -8.74 14.50 -1.70
N LYS A 31 -9.13 13.66 -2.67
CA LYS A 31 -8.62 12.29 -2.83
C LYS A 31 -7.12 12.28 -3.08
N GLU A 32 -6.61 13.12 -3.98
CA GLU A 32 -5.17 13.22 -4.23
C GLU A 32 -4.42 13.75 -3.00
N ALA A 33 -4.94 14.79 -2.34
CA ALA A 33 -4.34 15.33 -1.13
C ALA A 33 -4.21 14.28 -0.02
N LEU A 34 -5.29 13.52 0.23
CA LEU A 34 -5.29 12.44 1.22
C LEU A 34 -4.31 11.32 0.87
N PHE A 35 -4.17 10.96 -0.41
CA PHE A 35 -3.15 10.00 -0.83
C PHE A 35 -1.74 10.55 -0.65
N VAL A 36 -1.49 11.83 -0.91
CA VAL A 36 -0.19 12.46 -0.64
C VAL A 36 0.16 12.34 0.84
N GLU A 37 -0.77 12.66 1.73
CA GLU A 37 -0.52 12.54 3.16
C GLU A 37 -0.34 11.08 3.62
N ALA A 38 -1.15 10.15 3.11
CA ALA A 38 -1.00 8.72 3.40
C ALA A 38 0.37 8.20 2.96
N LYS A 39 0.82 8.57 1.75
CA LYS A 39 2.17 8.25 1.25
C LYS A 39 3.25 8.79 2.19
N ASP A 40 3.11 10.01 2.72
CA ASP A 40 4.09 10.56 3.67
C ASP A 40 4.17 9.74 4.98
N GLN A 41 3.03 9.33 5.54
CA GLN A 41 3.00 8.46 6.73
C GLN A 41 3.70 7.12 6.46
N LEU A 42 3.42 6.50 5.31
CA LEU A 42 4.03 5.24 4.92
C LEU A 42 5.55 5.37 4.69
N ILE A 43 6.00 6.47 4.08
CA ILE A 43 7.43 6.78 3.95
C ILE A 43 8.10 6.93 5.33
N ARG A 44 7.42 7.54 6.32
CA ARG A 44 7.94 7.64 7.69
C ARG A 44 8.05 6.27 8.36
N ALA A 45 7.06 5.39 8.19
CA ALA A 45 7.13 4.00 8.64
C ALA A 45 8.31 3.25 7.99
N GLU A 46 8.46 3.37 6.67
CA GLU A 46 9.54 2.77 5.87
C GLU A 46 10.94 3.20 6.30
N LYS A 47 11.09 4.43 6.81
CA LYS A 47 12.36 4.93 7.35
C LYS A 47 12.75 4.28 8.69
N ILE A 48 11.76 3.85 9.48
CA ILE A 48 12.00 3.14 10.75
C ILE A 48 12.24 1.65 10.47
N MET A 49 11.33 1.01 9.73
CA MET A 49 11.47 -0.38 9.30
C MET A 49 11.22 -0.51 7.79
N PRO A 50 12.24 -0.88 7.00
CA PRO A 50 12.07 -1.16 5.57
C PRO A 50 11.02 -2.25 5.29
N GLY A 51 9.99 -1.90 4.52
CA GLY A 51 8.89 -2.78 4.13
C GLY A 51 7.61 -2.64 4.95
N SER A 52 7.65 -1.93 6.08
CA SER A 52 6.49 -1.74 6.96
C SER A 52 5.32 -0.98 6.32
N GLY A 53 5.59 -0.04 5.41
CA GLY A 53 4.57 0.72 4.68
C GLY A 53 4.30 0.19 3.28
N ALA A 54 5.06 -0.80 2.82
CA ALA A 54 5.08 -1.21 1.42
C ALA A 54 3.75 -1.77 0.91
N TRP A 55 3.03 -2.53 1.74
CA TRP A 55 1.71 -3.06 1.40
C TRP A 55 0.68 -1.94 1.15
N LEU A 56 0.54 -1.00 2.09
CA LEU A 56 -0.41 0.10 1.92
C LEU A 56 0.00 1.03 0.77
N MET A 57 1.30 1.15 0.50
CA MET A 57 1.78 1.95 -0.62
C MET A 57 1.38 1.35 -1.97
N SER A 58 1.42 0.02 -2.11
CA SER A 58 0.94 -0.63 -3.33
C SER A 58 -0.57 -0.48 -3.50
N CYS A 59 -1.35 -0.51 -2.41
CA CYS A 59 -2.78 -0.22 -2.42
C CYS A 59 -3.10 1.20 -2.95
N ILE A 60 -2.34 2.23 -2.54
CA ILE A 60 -2.50 3.59 -3.06
C ILE A 60 -2.19 3.63 -4.57
N HIS A 61 -1.13 2.96 -5.00
CA HIS A 61 -0.75 2.93 -6.41
C HIS A 61 -1.70 2.12 -7.30
N ALA A 62 -2.35 1.09 -6.75
CA ALA A 62 -3.44 0.39 -7.42
C ALA A 62 -4.62 1.34 -7.70
N ARG A 63 -5.04 2.12 -6.69
CA ARG A 63 -6.18 3.07 -6.77
C ARG A 63 -5.91 4.34 -7.58
N THR A 64 -4.65 4.60 -7.93
CA THR A 64 -4.22 5.75 -8.74
C THR A 64 -3.78 5.35 -10.15
N ASN A 65 -4.08 4.10 -10.55
CA ASN A 65 -3.72 3.52 -11.84
C ASN A 65 -2.22 3.63 -12.17
N ASN A 66 -1.36 3.53 -11.15
CA ASN A 66 0.09 3.55 -11.30
C ASN A 66 0.66 2.13 -11.14
N GLY A 67 0.42 1.29 -12.15
CA GLY A 67 0.74 -0.14 -12.12
C GLY A 67 2.24 -0.44 -11.88
N GLU A 68 3.14 0.34 -12.48
CA GLU A 68 4.59 0.15 -12.28
C GLU A 68 4.97 0.34 -10.81
N MET A 69 4.52 1.44 -10.19
CA MET A 69 4.80 1.70 -8.79
C MET A 69 4.10 0.70 -7.88
N CYS A 70 2.87 0.30 -8.21
CA CYS A 70 2.14 -0.73 -7.48
C CYS A 70 2.98 -2.02 -7.37
N VAL A 71 3.48 -2.53 -8.51
CA VAL A 71 4.34 -3.72 -8.56
C VAL A 71 5.64 -3.54 -7.76
N ARG A 72 6.31 -2.38 -7.89
CA ARG A 72 7.55 -2.11 -7.14
C ARG A 72 7.33 -2.20 -5.62
N TRP A 73 6.21 -1.69 -5.13
CA TRP A 73 5.86 -1.74 -3.72
C TRP A 73 5.39 -3.12 -3.26
N LEU A 74 4.67 -3.87 -4.10
CA LEU A 74 4.34 -5.27 -3.81
C LEU A 74 5.60 -6.14 -3.69
N GLU A 75 6.57 -5.97 -4.59
CA GLU A 75 7.85 -6.68 -4.52
C GLU A 75 8.65 -6.28 -3.27
N ARG A 76 8.56 -5.02 -2.85
CA ARG A 76 9.17 -4.59 -1.59
C ARG A 76 8.50 -5.25 -0.39
N ALA A 77 7.17 -5.27 -0.33
CA ALA A 77 6.43 -5.96 0.72
C ALA A 77 6.80 -7.45 0.77
N ARG A 78 6.96 -8.10 -0.41
CA ARG A 78 7.40 -9.50 -0.51
C ARG A 78 8.78 -9.72 0.11
N LYS A 79 9.76 -8.88 -0.27
CA LYS A 79 11.15 -8.97 0.22
C LYS A 79 11.28 -8.74 1.71
N SER A 80 10.36 -7.99 2.31
CA SER A 80 10.31 -7.72 3.75
C SER A 80 9.37 -8.66 4.51
N SER A 81 8.82 -9.70 3.89
CA SER A 81 7.85 -10.63 4.51
C SER A 81 6.59 -9.94 5.05
N MET A 82 6.22 -8.79 4.47
CA MET A 82 5.02 -8.00 4.80
C MET A 82 3.92 -8.15 3.74
N LEU A 83 4.14 -8.96 2.72
CA LEU A 83 3.14 -9.20 1.68
C LEU A 83 2.10 -10.22 2.20
N PRO A 84 0.80 -9.91 2.13
CA PRO A 84 -0.25 -10.89 2.41
C PRO A 84 -0.23 -12.07 1.43
N ASP A 85 -0.96 -13.12 1.75
CA ASP A 85 -1.15 -14.24 0.81
C ASP A 85 -1.92 -13.80 -0.45
N THR A 86 -1.80 -14.61 -1.51
CA THR A 86 -2.41 -14.33 -2.81
C THR A 86 -3.94 -14.19 -2.75
N GLU A 87 -4.62 -14.96 -1.92
CA GLU A 87 -6.08 -14.91 -1.79
C GLU A 87 -6.51 -13.58 -1.14
N THR A 88 -5.80 -13.16 -0.09
CA THR A 88 -5.99 -11.85 0.53
C THR A 88 -5.77 -10.72 -0.48
N ILE A 89 -4.70 -10.78 -1.28
CA ILE A 89 -4.41 -9.75 -2.30
C ILE A 89 -5.53 -9.65 -3.34
N LEU A 90 -5.97 -10.79 -3.89
CA LEU A 90 -6.97 -10.84 -4.97
C LEU A 90 -8.34 -10.32 -4.53
N ASN A 91 -8.68 -10.51 -3.26
CA ASN A 91 -9.97 -10.12 -2.71
C ASN A 91 -9.95 -8.73 -2.03
N HIS A 92 -8.79 -8.08 -1.97
CA HIS A 92 -8.67 -6.81 -1.27
C HIS A 92 -9.30 -5.65 -2.05
N ALA A 93 -10.12 -4.83 -1.39
CA ALA A 93 -10.91 -3.78 -2.03
C ALA A 93 -10.06 -2.77 -2.83
N HIS A 94 -8.86 -2.44 -2.36
CA HIS A 94 -7.95 -1.52 -3.04
C HIS A 94 -7.38 -2.05 -4.37
N PHE A 95 -7.48 -3.35 -4.64
CA PHE A 95 -7.05 -3.96 -5.89
C PHE A 95 -8.21 -4.22 -6.87
N SER A 96 -9.45 -3.87 -6.51
CA SER A 96 -10.65 -4.14 -7.32
C SER A 96 -10.56 -3.60 -8.75
N GLU A 97 -9.92 -2.45 -8.96
CA GLU A 97 -9.74 -1.85 -10.29
C GLU A 97 -8.59 -2.49 -11.10
N VAL A 98 -7.62 -3.11 -10.43
CA VAL A 98 -6.41 -3.65 -11.08
C VAL A 98 -6.38 -5.17 -11.15
N VAL A 99 -7.28 -5.87 -10.47
CA VAL A 99 -7.34 -7.34 -10.45
C VAL A 99 -7.56 -7.92 -11.85
N THR A 100 -8.18 -7.16 -12.76
CA THR A 100 -8.41 -7.55 -14.16
C THR A 100 -7.26 -7.14 -15.09
N GLU A 101 -6.29 -6.37 -14.61
CA GLU A 101 -5.20 -5.84 -15.42
C GLU A 101 -4.16 -6.91 -15.75
N LYS A 102 -3.72 -6.93 -17.01
CA LYS A 102 -2.74 -7.92 -17.50
C LYS A 102 -1.43 -7.88 -16.72
N TRP A 103 -0.97 -6.68 -16.36
CA TRP A 103 0.26 -6.49 -15.61
C TRP A 103 0.16 -7.06 -14.18
N PHE A 104 -1.02 -6.95 -13.55
CA PHE A 104 -1.24 -7.46 -12.20
C PHE A 104 -1.27 -8.99 -12.17
N PHE A 105 -1.96 -9.60 -13.15
CA PHE A 105 -1.92 -11.05 -13.34
C PHE A 105 -0.52 -11.58 -13.66
N ALA A 106 0.25 -10.88 -14.49
CA ALA A 106 1.62 -11.25 -14.81
C ALA A 106 2.51 -11.21 -13.55
N TRP A 107 2.36 -10.16 -12.74
CA TRP A 107 3.06 -10.04 -11.46
C TRP A 107 2.71 -11.20 -10.50
N LEU A 108 1.42 -11.50 -10.32
CA LEU A 108 0.96 -12.61 -9.47
C LEU A 108 1.57 -13.95 -9.88
N LYS A 109 1.61 -14.25 -11.18
CA LYS A 109 2.21 -15.50 -11.71
C LYS A 109 3.72 -15.57 -11.51
N SER A 110 4.42 -14.43 -11.59
CA SER A 110 5.88 -14.38 -11.39
C SER A 110 6.30 -14.53 -9.93
N GLY A 111 5.35 -14.39 -8.99
CA GLY A 111 5.59 -14.49 -7.55
C GLY A 111 5.27 -15.85 -6.94
N GLN A 112 4.84 -16.82 -7.75
CA GLN A 112 4.66 -18.22 -7.36
C GLN A 112 5.99 -18.99 -7.38
#